data_AF-A0A7W7NY78-F1
#
_entry.id   AF-A0A7W7NY78-F1
#
_cell.length_a   1.000
_cell.length_b   1.000
_cell.length_c   1.000
_cell.angle_alpha   90.00
_cell.angle_beta   90.00
_cell.angle_gamma   90.00
#
_symmetry.space_group_name_H-M   'P 1'
#
loop_
_entity.id
_entity.type
_entity.pdbx_description
1 polymer ?
#
loop_
_entity_poly.entity_id
_entity_poly.type
_entity_poly.pdbx_seq_one_letter_code
_entity_poly.pdbx_strand_id
1 'polypeptide(L)' 'MSDVVNVNAVTASELDAVPGLQGHGFEIVRYRCERGRFTDLRQLEEVPGLAGKVDGSRAALSVGET' A
#
# COMPACT_ATOMS: atom_id res chain seq x y z
N MET A 1 1.05 17.58 -10.48
CA MET A 1 1.44 16.18 -10.74
C MET A 1 1.38 15.47 -9.41
N SER A 2 0.33 14.68 -9.19
CA SER A 2 0.26 13.79 -8.03
C SER A 2 1.04 12.54 -8.43
N ASP A 3 2.26 12.40 -7.91
CA ASP A 3 3.06 11.21 -8.14
C ASP A 3 2.43 10.07 -7.34
N VAL A 4 1.80 9.13 -8.04
CA VAL A 4 1.04 8.04 -7.43
C VAL A 4 2.01 6.99 -6.91
N VAL A 5 1.95 6.67 -5.62
CA VAL A 5 2.86 5.73 -4.96
C VAL A 5 2.54 4.30 -5.37
N ASN A 6 3.49 3.62 -6.00
CA ASN A 6 3.35 2.20 -6.37
C ASN A 6 3.60 1.29 -5.16
N VAL A 7 2.53 0.69 -4.63
CA VAL A 7 2.56 -0.17 -3.42
C VAL A 7 3.37 -1.45 -3.59
N ASN A 8 3.74 -1.83 -4.81
CA ASN A 8 4.59 -2.99 -5.08
C ASN A 8 6.09 -2.63 -5.16
N ALA A 9 6.44 -1.36 -5.29
CA ALA A 9 7.82 -0.93 -5.56
C ALA A 9 8.47 -0.17 -4.38
N VAL A 10 7.70 0.69 -3.71
CA VAL A 10 8.26 1.57 -2.66
C VAL A 10 8.60 0.81 -1.37
N THR A 11 9.47 1.40 -0.55
CA THR A 11 9.86 0.89 0.78
C THR A 11 8.76 1.09 1.82
N ALA A 12 8.91 0.45 2.98
CA ALA A 12 8.01 0.63 4.13
C ALA A 12 7.96 2.10 4.57
N SER A 13 9.11 2.77 4.67
CA SER A 13 9.16 4.16 5.11
C SER A 13 8.53 5.13 4.11
N GLU A 14 8.61 4.85 2.81
CA GLU A 14 7.89 5.63 1.79
C GLU A 14 6.37 5.40 1.87
N LEU A 15 5.92 4.19 2.19
CA LEU A 15 4.50 3.92 2.46
C LEU A 15 4.01 4.64 3.71
N ASP A 16 4.80 4.65 4.79
CA ASP A 16 4.45 5.36 6.03
C ASP A 16 4.31 6.88 5.84
N ALA A 17 5.02 7.44 4.84
CA ALA A 17 4.90 8.84 4.46
C ALA A 17 3.58 9.18 3.73
N VAL A 18 2.82 8.18 3.26
CA VAL A 18 1.54 8.39 2.60
C VAL A 18 0.44 8.66 3.64
N PRO A 19 -0.23 9.84 3.64
CA PRO A 19 -1.33 10.12 4.56
C PRO A 19 -2.37 8.98 4.60
N GLY A 20 -2.65 8.45 5.80
CA GLY A 20 -3.55 7.30 6.02
C GLY A 20 -2.86 5.93 6.10
N LEU A 21 -1.58 5.81 5.72
CA LEU A 21 -0.79 4.57 5.86
C LEU A 21 0.29 4.66 6.95
N GLN A 22 0.28 5.71 7.79
CA GLN A 22 1.26 5.88 8.88
C GLN A 22 1.28 4.64 9.79
N GLY A 23 2.46 4.04 9.95
CA GLY A 23 2.68 2.88 10.82
C GLY A 23 2.36 1.54 10.17
N HIS A 24 1.96 1.52 8.89
CA HIS A 24 1.53 0.31 8.19
C HIS A 24 2.45 -0.11 7.03
N GLY A 25 3.46 0.70 6.71
CA GLY A 25 4.36 0.40 5.59
C GLY A 25 5.05 -0.97 5.71
N PHE A 26 5.46 -1.35 6.93
CA PHE A 26 6.06 -2.65 7.19
C PHE A 26 5.11 -3.82 6.89
N GLU A 27 3.84 -3.71 7.28
CA GLU A 27 2.86 -4.79 7.08
C GLU A 27 2.57 -5.01 5.60
N ILE A 28 2.48 -3.93 4.81
CA ILE A 28 2.27 -3.99 3.37
C ILE A 28 3.46 -4.64 2.66
N VAL A 29 4.69 -4.24 2.99
CA VAL A 29 5.91 -4.83 2.41
C VAL A 29 6.02 -6.31 2.78
N ARG A 30 5.75 -6.65 4.04
CA ARG A 30 5.76 -8.05 4.48
C ARG A 30 4.72 -8.87 3.73
N TYR A 31 3.49 -8.37 3.61
CA TYR A 31 2.41 -9.06 2.91
C TYR A 31 2.76 -9.34 1.44
N ARG A 32 3.26 -8.35 0.69
CA ARG A 32 3.63 -8.56 -0.73
C ARG A 32 4.83 -9.49 -0.92
N CYS A 33 5.73 -9.57 0.06
CA CYS A 33 6.83 -10.53 0.08
C CYS A 33 6.36 -11.96 0.34
N GLU A 34 5.36 -12.14 1.22
CA GLU A 34 4.84 -13.47 1.59
C GLU A 34 3.80 -14.00 0.61
N ARG A 35 2.97 -13.12 0.03
CA ARG A 35 1.79 -13.49 -0.78
C ARG A 35 1.89 -13.12 -2.25
N GLY A 36 2.93 -12.38 -2.64
CA GLY A 36 3.09 -11.85 -3.99
C GLY A 36 2.54 -10.44 -4.14
N ARG A 37 2.74 -9.86 -5.33
CA ARG A 37 2.37 -8.48 -5.66
C ARG A 37 0.85 -8.28 -5.58
N PHE A 38 0.46 -7.07 -5.19
CA PHE A 38 -0.93 -6.61 -5.30
C PHE A 38 -1.26 -6.36 -6.77
N THR A 39 -2.43 -6.81 -7.23
CA THR A 39 -2.99 -6.55 -8.55
C THR A 39 -4.22 -5.63 -8.48
N ASP A 40 -4.76 -5.41 -7.28
CA ASP A 40 -5.86 -4.48 -7.01
C ASP A 40 -5.66 -3.81 -5.64
N LEU A 41 -5.90 -2.49 -5.53
CA LEU A 41 -5.75 -1.77 -4.27
C LEU A 41 -6.71 -2.25 -3.17
N ARG A 42 -7.82 -2.93 -3.51
CA ARG A 42 -8.71 -3.59 -2.54
C ARG A 42 -7.99 -4.66 -1.72
N GLN A 43 -6.95 -5.27 -2.26
CA GLN A 43 -6.19 -6.31 -1.55
C GLN A 43 -5.37 -5.76 -0.37
N LEU A 44 -5.18 -4.43 -0.30
CA LEU A 44 -4.60 -3.80 0.88
C LEU A 44 -5.49 -4.02 2.12
N GLU A 45 -6.80 -4.24 1.96
CA GLU A 45 -7.71 -4.58 3.06
C GLU A 45 -7.42 -5.98 3.66
N GLU A 46 -6.69 -6.84 2.94
CA GLU A 46 -6.26 -8.15 3.41
C GLU A 46 -4.98 -8.08 4.26
N VAL A 47 -4.30 -6.93 4.26
CA VAL A 47 -3.14 -6.68 5.11
C VAL A 47 -3.64 -6.55 6.56
N PRO A 48 -3.10 -7.33 7.52
CA PRO A 48 -3.47 -7.20 8.92
C PRO A 48 -3.37 -5.74 9.38
N GLY A 49 -4.38 -5.29 10.14
CA GLY A 49 -4.40 -3.92 10.67
C GLY A 49 -4.82 -2.82 9.69
N LEU A 50 -5.08 -3.14 8.42
CA LEU A 50 -5.35 -2.16 7.35
C LEU A 50 -6.80 -2.08 6.88
N ALA A 51 -7.64 -3.06 7.22
CA ALA A 51 -9.06 -3.07 6.86
C ALA A 51 -9.78 -1.77 7.26
N GLY A 52 -10.45 -1.13 6.31
CA GLY A 52 -11.19 0.12 6.47
C GLY A 52 -10.33 1.38 6.60
N LYS A 53 -9.01 1.29 6.44
CA LYS A 53 -8.08 2.44 6.57
C LYS A 53 -7.54 2.94 5.24
N VAL A 54 -7.67 2.15 4.18
CA VAL A 54 -7.03 2.44 2.89
C VAL A 54 -7.79 3.49 2.08
N ASP A 55 -9.08 3.70 2.34
CA ASP A 55 -9.95 4.57 1.52
C ASP A 55 -9.44 6.02 1.42
N GLY A 56 -8.89 6.58 2.50
CA GLY A 56 -8.32 7.93 2.49
C GLY A 56 -7.03 8.05 1.68
N SER A 57 -6.26 6.97 1.58
CA SER A 57 -4.98 6.93 0.85
C SER A 57 -5.13 6.50 -0.61
N ARG A 58 -6.25 5.85 -0.98
CA ARG A 58 -6.44 5.24 -2.31
C ARG A 58 -6.09 6.12 -3.49
N ALA A 59 -6.46 7.40 -3.46
CA ALA A 59 -6.20 8.34 -4.55
C ALA A 59 -4.70 8.62 -4.77
N ALA A 60 -3.86 8.33 -3.77
CA ALA A 60 -2.41 8.50 -3.83
C ALA A 60 -1.65 7.20 -4.13
N LEU A 61 -2.34 6.07 -4.35
CA LEU A 61 -1.73 4.75 -4.51
C LEU A 61 -2.00 4.14 -5.89
N SER A 62 -1.08 3.30 -6.36
CA SER A 62 -1.27 2.42 -7.52
C SER A 62 -0.62 1.06 -7.27
N VAL A 63 -1.03 0.05 -8.04
CA VAL A 63 -0.35 -1.25 -8.08
C VAL A 63 0.75 -1.33 -9.14
N GLY A 64 0.97 -0.26 -9.92
CA GLY A 64 1.86 -0.23 -11.08
C GLY A 64 1.30 -0.98 -12.30
N GLU A 65 2.07 -1.00 -13.38
CA GLU A 65 1.79 -1.86 -14.54
C GLU A 65 2.06 -3.33 -14.18
N THR A 66 1.16 -4.22 -14.59
CA THR A 66 1.17 -5.66 -14.25
C THR A 66 2.19 -6.44 -15.06
#